data_AF-A0A7Y5KHX8-F1
#
_entry.id   AF-A0A7Y5KHX8-F1
#
_cell.length_a   1.000
_cell.length_b   1.000
_cell.length_c   1.000
_cell.angle_alpha   90.00
_cell.angle_beta   90.00
_cell.angle_gamma   90.00
#
_symmetry.space_group_name_H-M   'P 1'
#
loop_
_entity.id
_entity.type
_entity.pdbx_description
1 polymer ?
#
loop_
_entity_poly.entity_id
_entity_poly.type
_entity_poly.pdbx_seq_one_letter_code
_entity_poly.pdbx_strand_id
1 'polypeptide(L)'
;MAGALRKTMVYLGLSEEDQRHDRYDDYDAYDESDRYDDEPEHTAAVTQLPTKRPVAAVVRDVEVGSLNRITTIHPRTYNEAKNIGEWFRDQVPVIMNLSDMDDADAKRLVDFA
;
A
#
# COMPACT_ATOMS: atom_id res chain seq x y z
N MET A 1 -20.56 26.44 42.83
CA MET A 1 -20.77 25.14 42.16
C MET A 1 -20.95 25.35 40.65
N ALA A 2 -19.90 25.73 39.92
CA ALA A 2 -19.95 25.92 38.46
C ALA A 2 -19.00 24.97 37.68
N GLY A 3 -18.22 24.15 38.39
CA GLY A 3 -17.20 23.29 37.78
C GLY A 3 -17.72 22.03 37.09
N ALA A 4 -18.89 21.51 37.50
CA ALA A 4 -19.40 20.25 36.96
C ALA A 4 -19.88 20.39 35.50
N LEU A 5 -20.63 21.45 35.20
CA LEU A 5 -21.09 21.75 33.84
C LEU A 5 -19.92 22.12 32.91
N ARG A 6 -18.90 22.81 33.44
CA ARG A 6 -17.66 23.10 32.71
C ARG A 6 -16.93 21.82 32.30
N LYS A 7 -16.82 20.87 33.23
CA LYS A 7 -16.10 19.60 33.00
C LYS A 7 -16.77 18.74 31.93
N THR A 8 -18.11 18.72 31.87
CA THR A 8 -18.83 18.01 30.80
C THR A 8 -18.73 18.74 29.46
N MET A 9 -18.68 20.07 29.46
CA MET A 9 -18.51 20.87 28.25
C MET A 9 -17.11 20.69 27.63
N VAL A 10 -16.07 20.64 28.47
CA VAL A 10 -14.69 20.31 28.07
C VAL A 10 -14.60 18.87 27.57
N TYR A 11 -15.23 17.92 28.25
CA TYR A 11 -15.22 16.50 27.87
C TYR A 11 -15.93 16.23 26.54
N LEU A 12 -16.99 16.97 26.23
CA LEU A 12 -17.71 16.89 24.96
C LEU A 12 -17.04 17.70 23.83
N GLY A 13 -15.88 18.34 24.09
CA GLY A 13 -15.16 19.15 23.11
C GLY A 13 -15.87 20.45 22.73
N LEU A 14 -16.86 20.89 23.51
CA LEU A 14 -17.64 22.11 23.27
C LEU A 14 -16.95 23.37 23.83
N SER A 15 -15.84 23.21 24.55
CA SER A 15 -15.01 24.32 25.03
C SER A 15 -13.53 23.95 24.92
N GLU A 16 -12.80 24.58 23.99
CA GLU A 16 -11.36 24.76 24.15
C GLU A 16 -11.18 25.84 25.22
N GLU A 17 -10.40 25.53 26.26
CA GLU A 17 -9.93 26.56 27.19
C GLU A 17 -8.99 27.46 26.39
N ASP A 18 -9.50 28.61 25.99
CA ASP A 18 -8.78 29.60 25.18
C ASP A 18 -7.70 30.27 26.05
N GLN A 19 -6.63 29.53 26.37
CA GLN A 19 -5.38 30.07 26.93
C GLN A 19 -4.57 30.82 25.84
N ARG A 20 -5.23 31.30 24.78
CA ARG A 20 -4.60 32.02 23.67
C ARG A 20 -4.44 33.52 23.94
N HIS A 21 -4.71 33.99 25.16
CA HIS A 21 -4.62 35.42 25.50
C HIS A 21 -3.39 35.84 26.30
N ASP A 22 -2.52 34.91 26.72
CA ASP A 22 -1.36 35.27 27.56
C ASP A 22 -0.01 35.20 26.82
N ARG A 23 0.00 35.00 25.49
CA ARG A 23 1.24 34.90 24.69
C ARG A 23 1.87 36.27 24.31
N TYR A 24 1.70 37.31 25.13
CA TYR A 24 2.30 38.62 24.83
C TYR A 24 3.25 39.16 25.90
N ASP A 25 3.45 38.48 27.04
CA ASP A 25 4.18 39.06 28.18
C ASP A 25 5.42 38.25 28.66
N ASP A 26 6.12 37.52 27.79
CA ASP A 26 7.30 36.76 28.23
C ASP A 26 8.52 36.93 27.31
N TYR A 27 9.12 38.13 27.36
CA TYR A 27 10.48 38.40 26.86
C TYR A 27 11.42 38.87 27.98
N ASP A 28 11.09 38.62 29.24
CA ASP A 28 11.89 39.10 30.38
C ASP A 28 11.89 38.09 31.53
N ALA A 29 12.85 37.16 31.55
CA ALA A 29 13.55 36.75 32.77
C ALA A 29 14.50 35.57 32.48
N TYR A 30 15.79 35.87 32.46
CA TYR A 30 16.82 34.86 32.70
C TYR A 30 16.90 34.60 34.21
N ASP A 31 17.14 33.34 34.56
CA ASP A 31 17.55 32.80 35.87
C ASP A 31 16.42 32.31 36.79
N GLU A 32 16.17 31.00 36.82
CA GLU A 32 16.03 30.28 38.10
C GLU A 32 16.29 28.76 37.94
N SER A 33 17.17 28.27 38.81
CA SER A 33 17.53 26.88 39.08
C SER A 33 16.40 26.06 39.72
N ASP A 34 16.52 24.73 39.55
CA ASP A 34 15.84 23.65 40.29
C ASP A 34 14.34 23.42 40.02
N ARG A 35 14.04 22.26 39.41
CA ARG A 35 13.34 21.13 40.05
C ARG A 35 13.13 19.97 39.08
N TYR A 36 13.41 18.77 39.57
CA TYR A 36 13.01 17.51 38.96
C TYR A 36 11.48 17.44 38.87
N ASP A 37 10.94 17.23 37.67
CA ASP A 37 9.66 16.57 37.48
C ASP A 37 9.84 15.50 36.40
N ASP A 38 9.85 14.25 36.86
CA ASP A 38 9.81 13.06 36.02
C ASP A 38 8.37 12.96 35.48
N GLU A 39 8.11 13.53 34.31
CA GLU A 39 6.83 13.36 33.62
C GLU A 39 6.67 11.87 33.25
N PRO A 40 5.57 11.19 33.64
CA PRO A 40 5.38 9.81 33.24
C PRO A 40 5.20 9.79 31.72
N GLU A 41 6.08 9.08 31.00
CA GLU A 41 5.96 8.85 29.56
C GLU A 41 4.55 8.35 29.23
N HIS A 42 3.70 9.23 28.69
CA HIS A 42 2.38 8.88 28.22
C HIS A 42 2.52 8.09 26.90
N THR A 43 2.79 6.79 27.01
CA THR A 43 2.74 5.90 25.85
C THR A 43 1.29 5.77 25.39
N ALA A 44 0.98 6.30 24.22
CA ALA A 44 -0.33 6.14 23.60
C ALA A 44 -0.60 4.65 23.27
N ALA A 45 -1.80 4.18 23.56
CA ALA A 45 -2.20 2.82 23.19
C ALA A 45 -2.37 2.73 21.66
N VAL A 46 -1.45 2.02 20.98
CA VAL A 46 -1.50 1.77 19.54
C VAL A 46 -2.49 0.64 19.26
N THR A 47 -3.49 0.89 18.40
CA THR A 47 -4.39 -0.17 17.92
C THR A 47 -3.67 -0.98 16.83
N GLN A 48 -3.53 -2.29 17.04
CA GLN A 48 -2.91 -3.17 16.06
C GLN A 48 -3.83 -3.35 14.84
N LEU A 49 -3.34 -2.99 13.65
CA LEU A 49 -4.06 -3.19 12.40
C LEU A 49 -4.05 -4.69 12.04
N PRO A 50 -5.19 -5.29 11.61
CA PRO A 50 -5.21 -6.70 11.26
C PRO A 50 -4.27 -6.97 10.09
N THR A 51 -3.25 -7.79 10.34
CA THR A 51 -2.35 -8.33 9.31
C THR A 51 -3.19 -9.07 8.28
N LYS A 52 -3.24 -8.54 7.05
CA LYS A 52 -3.90 -9.22 5.93
C LYS A 52 -3.30 -10.62 5.80
N ARG A 53 -4.15 -11.65 5.95
CA ARG A 53 -3.77 -13.03 5.66
C ARG A 53 -3.27 -13.07 4.21
N PRO A 54 -2.09 -13.63 3.92
CA PRO A 54 -1.69 -13.87 2.55
C PRO A 54 -2.71 -14.85 1.98
N VAL A 55 -3.53 -14.38 1.05
CA VAL A 55 -4.27 -15.27 0.16
C VAL A 55 -3.20 -16.02 -0.62
N ALA A 56 -3.01 -17.31 -0.31
CA ALA A 56 -2.20 -18.19 -1.12
C ALA A 56 -2.87 -18.22 -2.49
N ALA A 57 -2.38 -17.38 -3.41
CA ALA A 57 -2.68 -17.53 -4.81
C ALA A 57 -2.26 -18.96 -5.16
N VAL A 58 -3.21 -19.78 -5.58
CA VAL A 58 -2.96 -21.13 -6.08
C VAL A 58 -2.20 -20.97 -7.39
N VAL A 59 -0.90 -20.72 -7.30
CA VAL A 59 0.01 -20.85 -8.43
C VAL A 59 0.14 -22.35 -8.62
N ARG A 60 -0.43 -22.85 -9.72
CA ARG A 60 -0.21 -24.22 -10.15
C ARG A 60 1.29 -24.32 -10.43
N ASP A 61 2.01 -25.08 -9.62
CA ASP A 61 3.37 -25.51 -9.97
C ASP A 61 3.23 -26.36 -11.23
N VAL A 62 3.40 -25.72 -12.38
CA VAL A 62 3.57 -26.42 -13.64
C VAL A 62 4.85 -27.22 -13.45
N GLU A 63 4.79 -28.55 -13.56
CA GLU A 63 5.99 -29.38 -13.65
C GLU A 63 6.73 -28.99 -14.93
N VAL A 64 7.52 -27.93 -14.83
CA VAL A 64 8.41 -27.47 -15.88
C VAL A 64 9.56 -28.46 -15.94
N GLY A 65 9.34 -29.57 -16.65
CA GLY A 65 10.42 -30.42 -17.12
C GLY A 65 11.53 -29.54 -17.68
N SER A 66 12.79 -29.83 -17.34
CA SER A 66 13.97 -28.97 -17.56
C SER A 66 13.84 -28.09 -18.80
N LEU A 67 13.34 -26.86 -18.61
CA LEU A 67 13.04 -25.91 -19.67
C LEU A 67 14.36 -25.34 -20.18
N ASN A 68 15.02 -26.04 -21.09
CA ASN A 68 16.31 -25.60 -21.61
C ASN A 68 16.15 -24.52 -22.69
N ARG A 69 14.93 -24.19 -23.11
CA ARG A 69 14.64 -23.25 -24.21
C ARG A 69 13.36 -22.46 -23.94
N ILE A 70 13.44 -21.15 -24.10
CA ILE A 70 12.31 -20.21 -24.12
C ILE A 70 12.35 -19.49 -25.48
N THR A 71 11.19 -19.30 -26.10
CA THR A 71 11.06 -18.55 -27.36
C THR A 71 10.38 -17.21 -27.11
N THR A 72 10.83 -16.14 -27.77
CA THR A 72 10.20 -14.82 -27.68
C THR A 72 9.69 -14.41 -29.05
N ILE A 73 8.44 -13.93 -29.12
CA ILE A 73 7.75 -13.52 -30.35
C ILE A 73 7.25 -12.08 -30.16
N HIS A 74 7.33 -11.29 -31.22
CA HIS A 74 6.88 -9.89 -31.25
C HIS A 74 5.75 -9.75 -32.26
N PRO A 75 4.53 -10.18 -31.90
CA PRO A 75 3.44 -10.19 -32.83
C PRO A 75 3.00 -8.80 -33.26
N ARG A 76 2.69 -8.68 -34.55
CA ARG A 76 2.09 -7.48 -35.15
C ARG A 76 0.67 -7.72 -35.64
N THR A 77 0.26 -8.99 -35.79
CA THR A 77 -1.07 -9.38 -36.25
C THR A 77 -1.53 -10.66 -35.57
N TYR A 78 -2.85 -10.89 -35.52
CA TYR A 78 -3.43 -12.12 -34.96
C TYR A 78 -2.96 -13.41 -35.65
N ASN A 79 -2.50 -13.35 -36.90
CA ASN A 79 -2.06 -14.53 -37.66
C ASN A 79 -0.85 -15.25 -37.01
N GLU A 80 -0.10 -14.57 -36.15
CA GLU A 80 1.04 -15.14 -35.45
C GLU A 80 0.66 -16.16 -34.36
N ALA A 81 -0.62 -16.18 -33.95
CA ALA A 81 -1.17 -17.18 -33.03
C ALA A 81 -0.86 -18.62 -33.47
N LYS A 82 -0.79 -18.87 -34.79
CA LYS A 82 -0.39 -20.18 -35.32
C LYS A 82 0.99 -20.60 -34.83
N ASN A 83 1.99 -19.73 -35.00
CA ASN A 83 3.37 -20.03 -34.61
C ASN A 83 3.49 -20.19 -33.09
N ILE A 84 2.81 -19.33 -32.32
CA ILE A 84 2.76 -19.43 -30.84
C ILE A 84 2.20 -20.80 -30.42
N GLY A 85 1.10 -21.24 -31.03
CA GLY A 85 0.49 -22.52 -30.73
C GLY A 85 1.36 -23.73 -31.11
N GLU A 86 2.17 -23.61 -32.16
CA GLU A 86 3.16 -24.65 -32.52
C GLU A 86 4.22 -24.79 -31.43
N TRP A 87 4.85 -23.69 -31.00
CA TRP A 87 5.82 -23.71 -29.90
C TRP A 87 5.22 -24.24 -28.59
N PHE A 88 3.99 -23.84 -28.28
CA PHE A 88 3.31 -24.30 -27.08
C PHE A 88 3.02 -25.82 -27.12
N ARG A 89 2.60 -26.36 -28.27
CA ARG A 89 2.42 -27.81 -28.45
C ARG A 89 3.70 -28.59 -28.23
N ASP A 90 4.83 -28.03 -28.64
CA ASP A 90 6.16 -28.61 -28.44
C ASP A 90 6.70 -28.45 -27.01
N GLN A 91 5.86 -28.00 -26.06
CA GLN A 91 6.22 -27.74 -24.66
C GLN A 91 7.33 -26.69 -24.50
N VAL A 92 7.44 -25.76 -25.45
CA VAL A 92 8.37 -24.63 -25.38
C VAL A 92 7.62 -23.39 -24.87
N PRO A 93 8.01 -22.81 -23.73
CA PRO A 93 7.42 -21.57 -23.23
C PRO A 93 7.63 -20.42 -24.21
N VAL A 94 6.59 -19.60 -24.39
CA VAL A 94 6.60 -18.45 -25.30
C VAL A 94 6.38 -17.16 -24.52
N ILE A 95 7.28 -16.20 -24.69
CA ILE A 95 7.10 -14.81 -24.24
C ILE A 95 6.62 -13.99 -25.43
N MET A 96 5.49 -13.29 -25.29
CA MET A 96 4.87 -12.51 -26.36
C MET A 96 4.94 -11.02 -26.03
N ASN A 97 5.56 -10.22 -26.90
CA ASN A 97 5.54 -8.76 -26.80
C ASN A 97 4.39 -8.19 -27.65
N LEU A 98 3.34 -7.72 -26.99
CA LEU A 98 2.13 -7.21 -27.66
C LEU A 98 2.17 -5.70 -27.94
N SER A 99 3.28 -5.00 -27.69
CA SER A 99 3.36 -3.54 -27.82
C SER A 99 3.12 -3.00 -29.23
N ASP A 100 3.36 -3.83 -30.27
CA ASP A 100 3.17 -3.45 -31.67
C ASP A 100 1.79 -3.86 -32.22
N MET A 101 0.90 -4.43 -31.39
CA MET A 101 -0.46 -4.80 -31.76
C MET A 101 -1.48 -3.75 -31.31
N ASP A 102 -2.64 -3.70 -31.99
CA ASP A 102 -3.79 -3.01 -31.43
C ASP A 102 -4.40 -3.80 -30.25
N ASP A 103 -5.15 -3.10 -29.39
CA ASP A 103 -5.71 -3.67 -28.16
C ASP A 103 -6.74 -4.80 -28.43
N ALA A 104 -7.45 -4.77 -29.56
CA ALA A 104 -8.43 -5.80 -29.88
C ALA A 104 -7.73 -7.09 -30.30
N ASP A 105 -6.74 -7.02 -31.19
CA ASP A 105 -5.97 -8.19 -31.61
C ASP A 105 -5.04 -8.71 -30.50
N ALA A 106 -4.49 -7.83 -29.66
CA ALA A 106 -3.72 -8.23 -28.48
C ALA A 106 -4.57 -9.07 -27.50
N LYS A 107 -5.80 -8.63 -27.19
CA LYS A 107 -6.74 -9.39 -26.35
C LYS A 107 -7.08 -10.76 -26.94
N ARG A 108 -7.35 -10.82 -28.24
CA ARG A 108 -7.61 -12.07 -28.93
C ARG A 108 -6.43 -13.04 -28.86
N LEU A 109 -5.20 -12.51 -28.91
CA LEU A 109 -3.98 -13.32 -28.78
C LEU A 109 -3.79 -13.85 -27.35
N VAL A 110 -4.18 -13.07 -26.34
CA VAL A 110 -4.19 -13.51 -24.93
C VAL A 110 -5.26 -14.59 -24.70
N ASP A 111 -6.47 -14.42 -25.27
CA ASP A 111 -7.55 -15.42 -25.18
C ASP A 111 -7.20 -16.75 -25.87
N PHE A 112 -6.26 -16.72 -26.82
CA PHE A 112 -5.77 -17.92 -27.50
C PHE A 112 -4.79 -18.74 -26.65
N ALA A 113 -4.02 -18.10 -25.77
CA ALA A 113 -2.91 -18.70 -25.01
C ALA A 113 -3.39 -19.44 -23.74
#